data_AF-A0A5E3WHQ6-F1
#
_entry.id   AF-A0A5E3WHQ6-F1
#
_cell.length_a   1.000
_cell.length_b   1.000
_cell.length_c   1.000
_cell.angle_alpha   90.00
_cell.angle_beta   90.00
_cell.angle_gamma   90.00
#
_symmetry.space_group_name_H-M   'P 1'
#
loop_
_entity.id
_entity.type
_entity.pdbx_description
1 polymer ?
#
loop_
_entity_poly.entity_id
_entity_poly.type
_entity_poly.pdbx_seq_one_letter_code
_entity_poly.pdbx_strand_id
1 'polypeptide(L)'
;MSKTSDHLWAVTSAVGTGLSFLVLVVIAVMYAHRTSRVHLDRVSFRLMLYSLIANMFFGLFGTICGYFTGPSPGCALSLFILQLSLQISSFLPFCIALNLQLVVVHGVRWKHLEKYYAACSVVMALAITIPPYAAGQYGWDPLELQCWYTNHVRQQRIAWQIGAQLIWTGLTVIGEVSTACMVVTYMFRAHLRRKRVLSVANSSMSSVSGYYRHKTRSQAVSSDNSLKPMAFHANTYANVIFRIALYPLVSFIINLTSIGTVIHSTSTNGIQNANDYRILLLSDFLYGGRAIVYALLAATDLSLLRAVRAFVAHLRGCKWGSTATIRSNTFTGTSRTRRDDLVVQVELSTVVARDAANGGSSASDSATDSKERNLTATREASSLVSADGEAVDKAERGILVCVDPSLNTDNPPLMPPRAIAFELSSPITRTQSMRHRWEQAAREQAQEDEFMRII
;
A
#
# COMPACT_ATOMS: atom_id res chain seq x y z
N MET A 1 18.32 -13.94 -35.00
CA MET A 1 18.23 -13.92 -33.53
C MET A 1 17.52 -12.65 -33.07
N SER A 2 17.92 -11.45 -33.52
CA SER A 2 17.22 -10.18 -33.23
C SER A 2 15.71 -10.23 -33.46
N LYS A 3 15.24 -10.73 -34.63
CA LYS A 3 13.80 -10.85 -34.94
C LYS A 3 12.96 -11.55 -33.86
N THR A 4 13.53 -12.55 -33.17
CA THR A 4 12.83 -13.27 -32.10
C THR A 4 12.75 -12.43 -30.84
N SER A 5 13.81 -11.69 -30.52
CA SER A 5 13.85 -10.69 -29.44
C SER A 5 12.82 -9.58 -29.67
N ASP A 6 12.84 -8.97 -30.86
CA ASP A 6 11.93 -7.89 -31.23
C ASP A 6 10.47 -8.33 -31.13
N HIS A 7 10.16 -9.53 -31.63
CA HIS A 7 8.83 -10.11 -31.54
C HIS A 7 8.42 -10.43 -30.10
N LEU A 8 9.35 -10.94 -29.27
CA LEU A 8 9.08 -11.21 -27.85
C LEU A 8 8.78 -9.91 -27.10
N TRP A 9 9.59 -8.87 -27.31
CA TRP A 9 9.39 -7.56 -26.71
C TRP A 9 8.07 -6.92 -27.17
N ALA A 10 7.78 -6.96 -28.47
CA ALA A 10 6.56 -6.38 -29.02
C ALA A 10 5.30 -7.08 -28.50
N VAL A 11 5.30 -8.42 -28.44
CA VAL A 11 4.16 -9.21 -27.93
C VAL A 11 3.95 -8.99 -26.45
N THR A 12 5.01 -9.08 -25.63
CA THR A 12 4.89 -8.86 -24.18
C THR A 12 4.42 -7.44 -23.86
N SER A 13 4.92 -6.43 -24.59
CA SER A 13 4.46 -5.05 -24.48
C SER A 13 3.01 -4.87 -24.92
N ALA A 14 2.56 -5.55 -25.97
CA ALA A 14 1.19 -5.49 -26.45
C ALA A 14 0.21 -6.10 -25.44
N VAL A 15 0.56 -7.27 -24.88
CA VAL A 15 -0.21 -7.92 -23.81
C VAL A 15 -0.27 -7.01 -22.58
N GLY A 16 0.86 -6.44 -22.16
CA GLY A 16 0.91 -5.49 -21.04
C GLY A 16 0.05 -4.25 -21.26
N THR A 17 0.04 -3.71 -22.48
CA THR A 17 -0.81 -2.58 -22.87
C THR A 17 -2.29 -2.94 -22.81
N GLY A 18 -2.68 -4.10 -23.37
CA GLY A 18 -4.05 -4.59 -23.35
C GLY A 18 -4.57 -4.83 -21.93
N LEU A 19 -3.76 -5.44 -21.06
CA LEU A 19 -4.09 -5.63 -19.65
C LEU A 19 -4.21 -4.30 -18.90
N SER A 20 -3.27 -3.38 -19.12
CA SER A 20 -3.32 -2.04 -18.51
C SER A 20 -4.57 -1.28 -18.93
N PHE A 21 -4.93 -1.34 -20.21
CA PHE A 21 -6.15 -0.74 -20.74
C PHE A 21 -7.40 -1.35 -20.11
N LEU A 22 -7.50 -2.68 -20.01
CA LEU A 22 -8.62 -3.35 -19.37
C LEU A 22 -8.78 -2.89 -17.91
N VAL A 23 -7.69 -2.85 -17.15
CA VAL A 23 -7.71 -2.40 -15.75
C VAL A 23 -8.14 -0.93 -15.67
N LEU A 24 -7.65 -0.06 -16.56
CA LEU A 24 -8.07 1.35 -16.63
C LEU A 24 -9.56 1.50 -16.93
N VAL A 25 -10.13 0.67 -17.81
CA VAL A 25 -11.58 0.64 -18.09
C VAL A 25 -12.35 0.24 -16.84
N VAL A 26 -11.93 -0.81 -16.13
CA VAL A 26 -12.57 -1.21 -14.86
C VAL A 26 -12.51 -0.06 -13.85
N ILE A 27 -11.35 0.60 -13.69
CA ILE A 27 -11.19 1.75 -12.81
C ILE A 27 -12.13 2.90 -13.22
N ALA A 28 -12.24 3.21 -14.52
CA ALA A 28 -13.13 4.25 -15.03
C ALA A 28 -14.61 3.95 -14.72
N VAL A 29 -15.06 2.71 -14.93
CA VAL A 29 -16.42 2.27 -14.57
C VAL A 29 -16.67 2.42 -13.07
N MET A 30 -15.70 2.04 -12.22
CA MET A 30 -15.81 2.21 -10.77
C MET A 30 -15.82 3.69 -10.35
N TYR A 31 -15.08 4.56 -11.04
CA TYR A 31 -15.09 6.02 -10.80
C TYR A 31 -16.40 6.68 -11.19
N ALA A 32 -17.07 6.20 -12.24
CA ALA A 32 -18.37 6.68 -12.65
C ALA A 32 -19.48 6.33 -11.63
N HIS A 33 -19.32 5.22 -10.89
CA HIS A 33 -20.27 4.79 -9.87
C HIS A 33 -20.07 5.53 -8.54
N ARG A 34 -21.03 6.39 -8.13
CA ARG A 34 -20.93 7.24 -6.94
C ARG A 34 -20.59 6.49 -5.65
N THR A 35 -21.20 5.33 -5.42
CA THR A 35 -20.98 4.54 -4.20
C THR A 35 -19.58 3.92 -4.15
N SER A 36 -19.07 3.47 -5.30
CA SER A 36 -17.74 2.85 -5.41
C SER A 36 -16.61 3.87 -5.37
N ARG A 37 -16.85 5.09 -5.90
CA ARG A 37 -15.86 6.16 -5.97
C ARG A 37 -15.25 6.52 -4.62
N VAL A 38 -16.00 6.44 -3.53
CA VAL A 38 -15.50 6.75 -2.17
C VAL A 38 -14.33 5.85 -1.78
N HIS A 39 -14.30 4.60 -2.27
CA HIS A 39 -13.21 3.67 -1.99
C HIS A 39 -11.95 3.94 -2.82
N LEU A 40 -12.05 4.69 -3.92
CA LEU A 40 -10.95 4.98 -4.84
C LEU A 40 -10.25 6.33 -4.57
N ASP A 41 -10.77 7.16 -3.66
CA ASP A 41 -10.27 8.53 -3.40
C ASP A 41 -8.95 8.59 -2.59
N ARG A 42 -8.17 7.50 -2.60
CA ARG A 42 -6.88 7.43 -1.92
C ARG A 42 -5.77 8.01 -2.79
N VAL A 43 -4.94 8.90 -2.22
CA VAL A 43 -3.78 9.50 -2.92
C VAL A 43 -2.87 8.44 -3.55
N SER A 44 -2.50 7.39 -2.81
CA SER A 44 -1.65 6.31 -3.36
C SER A 44 -2.30 5.59 -4.54
N PHE A 45 -3.63 5.42 -4.53
CA PHE A 45 -4.35 4.79 -5.65
C PHE A 45 -4.35 5.71 -6.89
N ARG A 46 -4.49 7.02 -6.72
CA ARG A 46 -4.37 7.99 -7.82
C ARG A 46 -2.95 8.03 -8.41
N LEU A 47 -1.91 7.97 -7.57
CA LEU A 47 -0.53 7.83 -8.05
C LEU A 47 -0.30 6.52 -8.81
N MET A 48 -0.88 5.42 -8.32
CA MET A 48 -0.85 4.13 -9.02
C MET A 48 -1.57 4.20 -10.37
N LEU A 49 -2.71 4.89 -10.44
CA LEU A 49 -3.43 5.13 -11.69
C LEU A 49 -2.56 5.89 -12.70
N TYR A 50 -1.86 6.94 -12.27
CA TYR A 50 -0.90 7.65 -13.14
C TYR A 50 0.22 6.73 -13.62
N SER A 51 0.73 5.86 -12.74
CA SER A 51 1.76 4.89 -13.10
C SER A 51 1.24 3.87 -14.12
N LEU A 52 -0.01 3.41 -13.97
CA LEU A 52 -0.65 2.50 -14.91
C LEU A 52 -0.84 3.14 -16.29
N ILE A 53 -1.23 4.41 -16.34
CA ILE A 53 -1.33 5.18 -17.60
C ILE A 53 0.05 5.30 -18.26
N ALA A 54 1.09 5.66 -17.50
CA ALA A 54 2.45 5.73 -18.03
C ALA A 54 2.96 4.37 -18.53
N ASN A 55 2.69 3.27 -17.81
CA ASN A 55 3.04 1.91 -18.26
C ASN A 55 2.25 1.48 -19.50
N MET A 56 0.99 1.91 -19.67
CA MET A 56 0.22 1.68 -20.90
C MET A 56 0.88 2.38 -22.10
N PHE A 57 1.31 3.63 -21.96
CA PHE A 57 2.05 4.32 -23.02
C PHE A 57 3.41 3.67 -23.28
N PHE A 58 4.14 3.29 -22.24
CA PHE A 58 5.39 2.55 -22.38
C PHE A 58 5.20 1.27 -23.20
N GLY A 59 4.18 0.45 -22.89
CA GLY A 59 3.88 -0.77 -23.64
C GLY A 59 3.46 -0.47 -25.09
N LEU A 60 2.61 0.55 -25.31
CA LEU A 60 2.16 0.94 -26.64
C LEU A 60 3.33 1.33 -27.54
N PHE A 61 4.20 2.22 -27.06
CA PHE A 61 5.37 2.65 -27.81
C PHE A 61 6.45 1.56 -27.90
N GLY A 62 6.53 0.65 -26.93
CA GLY A 62 7.37 -0.55 -27.02
C GLY A 62 6.94 -1.47 -28.17
N THR A 63 5.64 -1.73 -28.30
CA THR A 63 5.09 -2.48 -29.43
C THR A 63 5.36 -1.77 -30.77
N ILE A 64 5.16 -0.45 -30.86
CA ILE A 64 5.46 0.32 -32.08
C ILE A 64 6.96 0.26 -32.42
N CYS A 65 7.83 0.42 -31.42
CA CYS A 65 9.28 0.33 -31.60
C CYS A 65 9.72 -1.03 -32.17
N GLY A 66 9.14 -2.13 -31.71
CA GLY A 66 9.43 -3.48 -32.19
C GLY A 66 9.02 -3.74 -33.65
N TYR A 67 8.21 -2.87 -34.27
CA TYR A 67 7.82 -3.00 -35.68
C TYR A 67 8.67 -2.18 -36.65
N PHE A 68 9.52 -1.27 -36.18
CA PHE A 68 10.40 -0.54 -37.07
C PHE A 68 11.52 -1.44 -37.58
N THR A 69 11.75 -1.42 -38.89
CA THR A 69 12.77 -2.25 -39.57
C THR A 69 13.95 -1.42 -40.12
N GLY A 70 13.97 -0.11 -39.87
CA GLY A 70 14.99 0.77 -40.39
C GLY A 70 14.93 2.21 -39.84
N PRO A 71 15.86 3.07 -40.29
CA PRO A 71 15.95 4.46 -39.85
C PRO A 71 14.72 5.24 -40.30
N SER A 72 14.00 5.81 -39.32
CA SER A 72 12.86 6.68 -39.56
C SER A 72 12.77 7.75 -38.47
N PRO A 73 12.19 8.92 -38.76
CA PRO A 73 11.92 9.92 -37.71
C PRO A 73 10.93 9.37 -36.65
N GLY A 74 10.06 8.44 -37.05
CA GLY A 74 9.14 7.74 -36.15
C GLY A 74 9.86 6.94 -35.08
N CYS A 75 10.98 6.30 -35.41
CA CYS A 75 11.83 5.53 -34.50
C CYS A 75 12.41 6.37 -33.34
N ALA A 76 12.91 7.58 -33.67
CA ALA A 76 13.45 8.48 -32.66
C ALA A 76 12.34 9.04 -31.75
N LEU A 77 11.19 9.41 -32.33
CA LEU A 77 10.04 9.92 -31.57
C LEU A 77 9.42 8.84 -30.68
N SER A 78 9.25 7.61 -31.19
CA SER A 78 8.70 6.51 -30.41
C SER A 78 9.60 6.16 -29.24
N LEU A 79 10.92 6.15 -29.44
CA LEU A 79 11.88 5.91 -28.37
C LEU A 79 11.88 7.05 -27.33
N PHE A 80 11.74 8.30 -27.76
CA PHE A 80 11.57 9.44 -26.83
C PHE A 80 10.34 9.25 -25.94
N ILE A 81 9.18 8.93 -26.51
CA ILE A 81 7.95 8.76 -25.73
C ILE A 81 8.03 7.51 -24.85
N LEU A 82 8.67 6.44 -25.34
CA LEU A 82 8.95 5.24 -24.56
C LEU A 82 9.79 5.56 -23.33
N GLN A 83 10.90 6.29 -23.50
CA GLN A 83 11.78 6.68 -22.40
C GLN A 83 11.11 7.67 -21.45
N LEU A 84 10.33 8.62 -21.96
CA LEU A 84 9.55 9.54 -21.14
C LEU A 84 8.57 8.77 -20.24
N SER A 85 7.83 7.83 -20.81
CA SER A 85 6.86 6.99 -20.10
C SER A 85 7.54 6.06 -19.10
N LEU A 86 8.71 5.52 -19.45
CA LEU A 86 9.54 4.71 -18.55
C LEU A 86 9.94 5.53 -17.31
N GLN A 87 10.45 6.74 -17.49
CA GLN A 87 10.88 7.59 -16.37
C GLN A 87 9.70 8.01 -15.48
N ILE A 88 8.58 8.45 -16.07
CA ILE A 88 7.37 8.79 -15.30
C ILE A 88 6.91 7.58 -14.48
N SER A 89 6.84 6.39 -15.09
CA SER A 89 6.40 5.17 -14.41
C SER A 89 7.40 4.65 -13.37
N SER A 90 8.67 5.06 -13.41
CA SER A 90 9.67 4.73 -12.37
C SER A 90 9.64 5.71 -11.19
N PHE A 91 9.38 7.01 -11.43
CA PHE A 91 9.28 7.99 -10.35
C PHE A 91 8.00 7.85 -9.51
N LEU A 92 6.90 7.40 -10.10
CA LEU A 92 5.61 7.30 -9.40
C LEU A 92 5.59 6.22 -8.30
N PRO A 93 6.10 4.99 -8.48
CA PRO A 93 6.26 4.00 -7.40
C PRO A 93 7.14 4.50 -6.25
N PHE A 94 8.24 5.19 -6.55
CA PHE A 94 9.04 5.88 -5.54
C PHE A 94 8.21 6.92 -4.77
N CYS A 95 7.38 7.72 -5.46
CA CYS A 95 6.46 8.66 -4.81
C CYS A 95 5.40 7.96 -3.95
N ILE A 96 4.91 6.78 -4.34
CA ILE A 96 4.00 5.95 -3.53
C ILE A 96 4.71 5.50 -2.25
N ALA A 97 5.96 5.05 -2.36
CA ALA A 97 6.78 4.62 -1.22
C ALA A 97 7.07 5.78 -0.26
N LEU A 98 7.44 6.95 -0.80
CA LEU A 98 7.60 8.18 -0.03
C LEU A 98 6.32 8.60 0.69
N ASN A 99 5.17 8.56 -0.01
CA ASN A 99 3.88 8.89 0.60
C ASN A 99 3.55 7.93 1.75
N LEU A 100 3.83 6.63 1.58
CA LEU A 100 3.65 5.65 2.65
C LEU A 100 4.56 5.96 3.85
N GLN A 101 5.84 6.28 3.61
CA GLN A 101 6.76 6.66 4.68
C GLN A 101 6.27 7.92 5.41
N LEU A 102 5.88 8.98 4.69
CA LEU A 102 5.41 10.23 5.28
C LEU A 102 4.15 10.05 6.13
N VAL A 103 3.20 9.24 5.66
CA VAL A 103 1.96 8.97 6.39
C VAL A 103 2.21 8.05 7.59
N VAL A 104 2.94 6.95 7.41
CA VAL A 104 3.12 5.92 8.46
C VAL A 104 4.12 6.39 9.53
N VAL A 105 5.28 6.88 9.10
CA VAL A 105 6.42 7.15 10.00
C VAL A 105 6.30 8.56 10.58
N HIS A 106 5.93 9.54 9.75
CA HIS A 106 5.89 10.94 10.15
C HIS A 106 4.49 11.44 10.51
N GLY A 107 3.42 10.66 10.25
CA GLY A 107 2.05 11.03 10.59
C GLY A 107 1.55 12.28 9.83
N VAL A 108 2.19 12.67 8.73
CA VAL A 108 1.87 13.94 8.08
C VAL A 108 0.75 13.78 7.06
N ARG A 109 -0.30 14.58 7.23
CA ARG A 109 -1.52 14.53 6.40
C ARG A 109 -1.37 15.41 5.16
N TRP A 110 -0.98 14.81 4.04
CA TRP A 110 -0.67 15.55 2.82
C TRP A 110 -1.66 15.28 1.69
N LYS A 111 -2.88 15.81 1.79
CA LYS A 111 -3.87 15.74 0.69
C LYS A 111 -3.44 16.51 -0.56
N HIS A 112 -2.61 17.55 -0.42
CA HIS A 112 -2.19 18.40 -1.53
C HIS A 112 -0.90 17.94 -2.23
N LEU A 113 -0.13 17.01 -1.65
CA LEU A 113 1.16 16.58 -2.23
C LEU A 113 1.03 15.80 -3.53
N GLU A 114 -0.15 15.26 -3.83
CA GLU A 114 -0.40 14.51 -5.06
C GLU A 114 -0.02 15.28 -6.33
N LYS A 115 -0.43 16.56 -6.41
CA LYS A 115 -0.13 17.41 -7.56
C LYS A 115 1.38 17.59 -7.72
N TYR A 116 2.09 17.71 -6.61
CA TYR A 116 3.55 17.84 -6.59
C TYR A 116 4.23 16.54 -6.99
N TYR A 117 3.79 15.37 -6.51
CA TYR A 117 4.35 14.09 -6.93
C TYR A 117 4.20 13.86 -8.44
N ALA A 118 3.00 14.10 -8.98
CA ALA A 118 2.74 13.94 -10.41
C ALA A 118 3.52 14.96 -11.24
N ALA A 119 3.47 16.25 -10.88
CA ALA A 119 4.18 17.30 -11.60
C ALA A 119 5.70 17.11 -11.56
N CYS A 120 6.28 16.84 -10.39
CA CYS A 120 7.72 16.59 -10.25
C CYS A 120 8.16 15.37 -11.06
N SER A 121 7.37 14.28 -11.07
CA SER A 121 7.68 13.08 -11.87
C SER A 121 7.72 13.39 -13.37
N VAL A 122 6.75 14.16 -13.88
CA VAL A 122 6.70 14.58 -15.29
C VAL A 122 7.83 15.54 -15.64
N VAL A 123 8.07 16.56 -14.80
CA VAL A 123 9.14 17.54 -15.02
C VAL A 123 10.51 16.88 -15.01
N MET A 124 10.77 16.00 -14.04
CA MET A 124 12.03 15.25 -13.98
C MET A 124 12.20 14.33 -15.19
N ALA A 125 11.15 13.59 -15.57
CA ALA A 125 11.20 12.73 -16.75
C ALA A 125 11.51 13.52 -18.03
N LEU A 126 10.88 14.69 -18.23
CA LEU A 126 11.15 15.57 -19.36
C LEU A 126 12.59 16.13 -19.32
N ALA A 127 13.05 16.58 -18.16
CA ALA A 127 14.41 17.10 -17.99
C ALA A 127 15.47 16.05 -18.33
N ILE A 128 15.17 14.77 -18.12
CA ILE A 128 16.07 13.65 -18.40
C ILE A 128 16.02 13.21 -19.87
N THR A 129 14.83 13.19 -20.50
CA THR A 129 14.66 12.61 -21.85
C THR A 129 14.73 13.63 -22.98
N ILE A 130 14.50 14.93 -22.72
CA ILE A 130 14.64 15.98 -23.74
C ILE A 130 16.10 16.13 -24.21
N PRO A 131 17.13 16.18 -23.34
CA PRO A 131 18.51 16.36 -23.79
C PRO A 131 19.00 15.30 -24.81
N PRO A 132 18.85 13.97 -24.59
CA PRO A 132 19.26 12.99 -25.59
C PRO A 132 18.42 13.07 -26.87
N TYR A 133 17.14 13.42 -26.80
CA TYR A 133 16.31 13.62 -27.99
C TYR A 133 16.77 14.84 -28.81
N ALA A 134 16.97 15.99 -28.14
CA ALA A 134 17.44 17.23 -28.77
C ALA A 134 18.86 17.09 -29.35
N ALA A 135 19.71 16.28 -28.72
CA ALA A 135 21.05 15.95 -29.22
C ALA A 135 21.05 14.87 -30.32
N GLY A 136 19.87 14.45 -30.82
CA GLY A 136 19.76 13.46 -31.89
C GLY A 136 20.30 12.08 -31.52
N GLN A 137 20.31 11.73 -30.22
CA GLN A 137 20.89 10.48 -29.75
C GLN A 137 19.92 9.31 -29.85
N TYR A 138 18.62 9.56 -29.97
CA TYR A 138 17.60 8.55 -30.22
C TYR A 138 17.44 8.28 -31.72
N GLY A 139 17.49 7.01 -32.13
CA GLY A 139 17.36 6.64 -33.54
C GLY A 139 17.54 5.14 -33.77
N TRP A 140 17.79 4.76 -35.03
CA TRP A 140 18.06 3.37 -35.38
C TRP A 140 19.49 2.99 -34.96
N ASP A 141 19.64 1.88 -34.24
CA ASP A 141 20.95 1.32 -33.91
C ASP A 141 21.29 0.18 -34.88
N PRO A 142 22.29 0.34 -35.77
CA PRO A 142 22.64 -0.70 -36.74
C PRO A 142 23.24 -1.95 -36.09
N LEU A 143 23.71 -1.89 -34.84
CA LEU A 143 24.27 -3.04 -34.13
C LEU A 143 23.19 -3.98 -33.61
N GLU A 144 22.16 -3.42 -32.98
CA GLU A 144 21.06 -4.19 -32.39
C GLU A 144 19.89 -4.38 -33.36
N LEU A 145 19.88 -3.66 -34.50
CA LEU A 145 18.80 -3.66 -35.50
C LEU A 145 17.44 -3.27 -34.91
N GLN A 146 17.45 -2.30 -33.99
CA GLN A 146 16.25 -1.79 -33.32
C GLN A 146 16.35 -0.28 -33.03
N CYS A 147 15.23 0.32 -32.64
CA CYS A 147 15.17 1.72 -32.21
C CYS A 147 15.80 1.88 -30.82
N TRP A 148 16.98 2.50 -30.76
CA TRP A 148 17.74 2.72 -29.53
C TRP A 148 18.62 3.98 -29.61
N TYR A 149 19.79 3.97 -28.98
CA TYR A 149 20.75 5.07 -29.05
C TYR A 149 21.63 4.95 -30.31
N THR A 150 21.58 5.94 -31.20
CA THR A 150 22.17 5.89 -32.56
C THR A 150 23.68 6.23 -32.61
N ASN A 151 24.31 6.54 -31.47
CA ASN A 151 25.69 7.02 -31.45
C ASN A 151 26.70 5.92 -31.87
N HIS A 152 27.59 6.24 -32.82
CA HIS A 152 28.65 5.35 -33.30
C HIS A 152 29.78 5.16 -32.28
N VAL A 153 30.04 6.16 -31.44
CA VAL A 153 31.09 6.11 -30.42
C VAL A 153 30.54 5.43 -29.18
N ARG A 154 31.05 4.23 -28.87
CA ARG A 154 30.61 3.41 -27.72
C ARG A 154 30.57 4.20 -26.41
N GLN A 155 31.63 4.95 -26.09
CA GLN A 155 31.71 5.71 -24.84
C GLN A 155 30.60 6.77 -24.72
N GLN A 156 30.27 7.46 -25.81
CA GLN A 156 29.19 8.45 -25.80
C GLN A 156 27.83 7.78 -25.66
N ARG A 157 27.60 6.67 -26.37
CA ARG A 157 26.37 5.86 -26.23
C ARG A 157 26.13 5.43 -24.78
N ILE A 158 27.17 4.92 -24.13
CA ILE A 158 27.13 4.50 -22.73
C ILE A 158 26.86 5.69 -21.81
N ALA A 159 27.54 6.81 -22.03
CA ALA A 159 27.30 8.02 -21.24
C ALA A 159 25.84 8.49 -21.33
N TRP A 160 25.25 8.46 -22.53
CA TRP A 160 23.83 8.78 -22.73
C TRP A 160 22.89 7.80 -22.04
N GLN A 161 23.14 6.49 -22.15
CA GLN A 161 22.33 5.47 -21.48
C GLN A 161 22.41 5.59 -19.95
N ILE A 162 23.61 5.81 -19.42
CA ILE A 162 23.83 6.00 -17.99
C ILE A 162 23.13 7.27 -17.50
N GLY A 163 23.36 8.39 -18.19
CA GLY A 163 22.87 9.72 -17.81
C GLY A 163 21.38 9.93 -18.01
N ALA A 164 20.77 9.29 -19.01
CA ALA A 164 19.35 9.43 -19.32
C ALA A 164 18.47 8.33 -18.69
N GLN A 165 19.06 7.24 -18.21
CA GLN A 165 18.27 6.10 -17.72
C GLN A 165 18.79 5.45 -16.45
N LEU A 166 20.02 4.93 -16.47
CA LEU A 166 20.48 4.01 -15.41
C LEU A 166 20.66 4.70 -14.06
N ILE A 167 21.27 5.88 -14.03
CA ILE A 167 21.49 6.62 -12.76
C ILE A 167 20.14 6.93 -12.11
N TRP A 168 19.19 7.45 -12.87
CA TRP A 168 17.89 7.88 -12.34
C TRP A 168 17.05 6.70 -11.87
N THR A 169 17.01 5.61 -12.63
CA THR A 169 16.33 4.37 -12.24
C THR A 169 17.00 3.75 -10.99
N GLY A 170 18.33 3.82 -10.91
CA GLY A 170 19.07 3.38 -9.72
C GLY A 170 18.73 4.21 -8.48
N LEU A 171 18.63 5.54 -8.62
CA LEU A 171 18.24 6.45 -7.54
C LEU A 171 16.81 6.18 -7.05
N THR A 172 15.85 5.93 -7.95
CA THR A 172 14.48 5.57 -7.54
C THR A 172 14.45 4.24 -6.80
N VAL A 173 15.20 3.24 -7.28
CA VAL A 173 15.35 1.95 -6.61
C VAL A 173 15.94 2.10 -5.20
N ILE A 174 17.03 2.85 -5.03
CA ILE A 174 17.64 3.08 -3.72
C ILE A 174 16.65 3.81 -2.80
N GLY A 175 15.92 4.79 -3.33
CA GLY A 175 14.87 5.51 -2.60
C GLY A 175 13.72 4.61 -2.15
N GLU A 176 13.24 3.73 -3.03
CA GLU A 176 12.19 2.74 -2.75
C GLU A 176 12.62 1.75 -1.66
N VAL A 177 13.83 1.20 -1.77
CA VAL A 177 14.37 0.30 -0.74
C VAL A 177 14.52 1.02 0.59
N SER A 178 15.08 2.23 0.58
CA SER A 178 15.27 3.02 1.80
C SER A 178 13.94 3.32 2.50
N THR A 179 12.94 3.78 1.74
CA THR A 179 11.61 4.11 2.26
C THR A 179 10.87 2.86 2.76
N ALA A 180 10.94 1.75 2.02
CA ALA A 180 10.37 0.47 2.42
C ALA A 180 11.02 -0.07 3.71
N CYS A 181 12.35 -0.05 3.79
CA CYS A 181 13.09 -0.45 5.00
C CYS A 181 12.70 0.39 6.21
N MET A 182 12.54 1.71 6.04
CA MET A 182 12.08 2.61 7.11
C MET A 182 10.68 2.27 7.59
N VAL A 183 9.72 2.05 6.67
CA VAL A 183 8.34 1.67 7.00
C VAL A 183 8.29 0.31 7.71
N VAL A 184 8.97 -0.70 7.17
CA VAL A 184 9.01 -2.05 7.76
C VAL A 184 9.63 -2.01 9.16
N THR A 185 10.76 -1.30 9.33
CA THR A 185 11.41 -1.16 10.64
C THR A 185 10.50 -0.46 11.64
N TYR A 186 9.80 0.60 11.22
CA TYR A 186 8.85 1.31 12.06
C TYR A 186 7.70 0.39 12.50
N MET A 187 7.09 -0.33 11.57
CA MET A 187 5.97 -1.23 11.86
C MET A 187 6.38 -2.42 12.70
N PHE A 188 7.56 -2.99 12.46
CA PHE A 188 8.12 -4.05 13.27
C PHE A 188 8.32 -3.58 14.72
N ARG A 189 8.90 -2.38 14.92
CA ARG A 189 9.03 -1.78 16.25
C ARG A 189 7.68 -1.52 16.91
N ALA A 190 6.69 -1.01 16.18
CA ALA A 190 5.35 -0.79 16.68
C ALA A 190 4.67 -2.10 17.10
N HIS A 191 4.80 -3.15 16.29
CA HIS A 191 4.27 -4.48 16.59
C HIS A 191 4.90 -5.08 17.85
N LEU A 192 6.22 -4.97 18.00
CA LEU A 192 6.92 -5.42 19.21
C LEU A 192 6.48 -4.66 20.46
N ARG A 193 6.24 -3.33 20.36
CA ARG A 193 5.71 -2.53 21.47
C ARG A 193 4.32 -3.02 21.88
N ARG A 194 3.43 -3.28 20.93
CA ARG A 194 2.07 -3.82 21.20
C ARG A 194 2.13 -5.17 21.89
N LYS A 195 2.97 -6.09 21.41
CA LYS A 195 3.16 -7.41 22.04
C LYS A 195 3.62 -7.30 23.48
N ARG A 196 4.55 -6.38 23.80
CA ARG A 196 5.02 -6.16 25.17
C ARG A 196 3.92 -5.60 26.09
N VAL A 197 3.10 -4.67 25.60
CA VAL A 197 1.98 -4.13 26.40
C VAL A 197 0.94 -5.21 26.69
N LEU A 198 0.58 -6.01 25.68
CA LEU A 198 -0.36 -7.13 25.84
C LEU A 198 0.17 -8.22 26.78
N SER A 199 1.47 -8.55 26.73
CA SER A 199 2.04 -9.53 27.65
C SER A 199 2.00 -9.04 29.10
N VAL A 200 2.30 -7.75 29.35
CA VAL A 200 2.24 -7.17 30.70
C VAL A 200 0.81 -7.13 31.23
N ALA A 201 -0.17 -6.82 30.38
CA ALA A 201 -1.59 -6.84 30.74
C ALA A 201 -2.06 -8.26 31.12
N ASN A 202 -1.67 -9.27 30.33
CA ASN A 202 -2.04 -10.66 30.60
C ASN A 202 -1.40 -11.20 31.88
N SER A 203 -0.13 -10.89 32.17
CA SER A 203 0.53 -11.31 33.41
C SER A 203 -0.08 -10.68 34.66
N SER A 204 -0.62 -9.47 34.56
CA SER A 204 -1.26 -8.77 35.69
C SER A 204 -2.62 -9.38 36.07
N MET A 205 -3.34 -10.00 35.12
CA MET A 205 -4.62 -10.67 35.39
C MET A 205 -4.43 -12.01 36.10
N SER A 206 -3.35 -12.75 35.81
CA SER A 206 -3.11 -14.06 36.44
C SER A 206 -2.76 -13.97 37.93
N SER A 207 -2.14 -12.89 38.40
CA SER A 207 -1.72 -12.76 39.80
C SER A 207 -2.86 -12.38 40.76
N VAL A 208 -3.96 -11.79 40.28
CA VAL A 208 -5.08 -11.35 41.15
C VAL A 208 -6.05 -12.50 41.48
N SER A 209 -6.07 -13.59 40.70
CA SER A 209 -6.95 -14.74 40.95
C SER A 209 -6.50 -15.64 42.12
N GLY A 210 -5.35 -15.38 42.76
CA GLY A 210 -4.79 -16.26 43.78
C GLY A 210 -5.36 -16.13 45.20
N TYR A 211 -6.00 -15.01 45.56
CA TYR A 211 -6.22 -14.70 46.99
C TYR A 211 -7.67 -14.78 47.50
N TYR A 212 -8.68 -15.03 46.66
CA TYR A 212 -10.06 -15.31 47.09
C TYR A 212 -10.53 -16.68 46.60
N ARG A 213 -9.90 -17.74 47.09
CA ARG A 213 -10.39 -19.11 46.96
C ARG A 213 -11.45 -19.40 48.03
N HIS A 214 -12.53 -18.60 48.07
CA HIS A 214 -13.68 -18.92 48.92
C HIS A 214 -14.68 -19.77 48.12
N LYS A 215 -14.72 -21.03 48.52
CA LYS A 215 -15.59 -22.14 48.11
C LYS A 215 -17.06 -21.73 48.03
N THR A 216 -17.53 -21.25 46.88
CA THR A 216 -18.96 -21.20 46.53
C THR A 216 -19.17 -21.95 45.23
N ARG A 217 -19.82 -23.10 45.38
CA ARG A 217 -20.18 -24.05 44.34
C ARG A 217 -21.52 -23.60 43.75
N SER A 218 -21.50 -22.70 42.76
CA SER A 218 -22.70 -22.34 42.01
C SER A 218 -22.36 -21.89 40.59
N GLN A 219 -22.82 -22.69 39.63
CA GLN A 219 -23.03 -22.40 38.21
C GLN A 219 -21.93 -21.64 37.45
N ALA A 220 -21.07 -22.42 36.82
CA ALA A 220 -20.25 -22.00 35.68
C ALA A 220 -21.16 -21.70 34.48
N VAL A 221 -21.52 -20.42 34.29
CA VAL A 221 -22.01 -19.90 33.01
C VAL A 221 -20.82 -19.33 32.25
N SER A 222 -20.35 -20.13 31.30
CA SER A 222 -19.25 -19.87 30.37
C SER A 222 -19.39 -18.53 29.64
N SER A 223 -18.73 -17.49 30.14
CA SER A 223 -18.63 -16.16 29.52
C SER A 223 -17.22 -15.90 28.97
N ASP A 224 -16.65 -16.89 28.28
CA ASP A 224 -15.28 -16.88 27.74
C ASP A 224 -15.16 -16.20 26.35
N ASN A 225 -16.21 -15.52 25.88
CA ASN A 225 -16.28 -15.01 24.51
C ASN A 225 -15.89 -13.53 24.32
N SER A 226 -15.56 -12.78 25.39
CA SER A 226 -15.47 -11.31 25.29
C SER A 226 -14.09 -10.75 24.87
N LEU A 227 -13.00 -11.48 25.05
CA LEU A 227 -11.63 -10.97 24.81
C LEU A 227 -10.99 -11.36 23.46
N LYS A 228 -11.68 -12.14 22.61
CA LYS A 228 -11.20 -12.51 21.27
C LYS A 228 -11.19 -11.41 20.17
N PRO A 229 -11.89 -10.25 20.25
CA PRO A 229 -12.01 -9.39 19.07
C PRO A 229 -10.75 -8.57 18.72
N MET A 230 -9.84 -8.28 19.67
CA MET A 230 -8.70 -7.40 19.37
C MET A 230 -7.58 -8.04 18.53
N ALA A 231 -7.35 -9.35 18.64
CA ALA A 231 -6.29 -10.02 17.87
C ALA A 231 -6.62 -10.09 16.36
N PHE A 232 -7.91 -10.04 16.01
CA PHE A 232 -8.35 -10.16 14.62
C PHE A 232 -8.01 -8.91 13.79
N HIS A 233 -8.17 -7.71 14.35
CA HIS A 233 -7.87 -6.45 13.64
C HIS A 233 -6.38 -6.27 13.33
N ALA A 234 -5.48 -6.72 14.21
CA ALA A 234 -4.05 -6.60 13.99
C ALA A 234 -3.56 -7.39 12.76
N ASN A 235 -4.10 -8.60 12.55
CA ASN A 235 -3.74 -9.43 11.39
C ASN A 235 -4.28 -8.84 10.07
N THR A 236 -5.49 -8.27 10.08
CA THR A 236 -6.02 -7.57 8.91
C THR A 236 -5.13 -6.40 8.51
N TYR A 237 -4.66 -5.62 9.49
CA TYR A 237 -3.80 -4.46 9.25
C TYR A 237 -2.45 -4.85 8.62
N ALA A 238 -1.78 -5.89 9.15
CA ALA A 238 -0.51 -6.37 8.59
C ALA A 238 -0.64 -6.82 7.13
N ASN A 239 -1.74 -7.48 6.77
CA ASN A 239 -2.00 -7.91 5.40
C ASN A 239 -2.22 -6.73 4.44
N VAL A 240 -2.90 -5.67 4.89
CA VAL A 240 -3.11 -4.45 4.09
C VAL A 240 -1.77 -3.78 3.80
N ILE A 241 -0.94 -3.62 4.83
CA ILE A 241 0.39 -3.02 4.70
C ILE A 241 1.28 -3.82 3.78
N PHE A 242 1.37 -5.13 3.99
CA PHE A 242 2.26 -5.99 3.21
C PHE A 242 1.93 -5.90 1.71
N ARG A 243 0.64 -5.83 1.38
CA ARG A 243 0.18 -5.58 0.00
C ARG A 243 0.58 -4.20 -0.53
N ILE A 244 0.53 -3.16 0.29
CA ILE A 244 1.01 -1.82 -0.12
C ILE A 244 2.53 -1.81 -0.31
N ALA A 245 3.28 -2.55 0.50
CA ALA A 245 4.72 -2.72 0.38
C ALA A 245 5.14 -3.61 -0.82
N LEU A 246 4.19 -4.34 -1.42
CA LEU A 246 4.43 -5.15 -2.61
C LEU A 246 4.78 -4.30 -3.83
N TYR A 247 4.22 -3.08 -3.95
CA TYR A 247 4.50 -2.22 -5.11
C TYR A 247 5.97 -1.81 -5.20
N PRO A 248 6.60 -1.22 -4.15
CA PRO A 248 8.03 -0.93 -4.18
C PRO A 248 8.90 -2.18 -4.34
N LEU A 249 8.49 -3.31 -3.74
CA LEU A 249 9.27 -4.56 -3.85
C LEU A 249 9.31 -5.09 -5.29
N VAL A 250 8.17 -5.11 -5.96
CA VAL A 250 8.09 -5.56 -7.35
C VAL A 250 8.78 -4.57 -8.28
N SER A 251 8.63 -3.26 -8.02
CA SER A 251 9.37 -2.22 -8.74
C SER A 251 10.88 -2.39 -8.59
N PHE A 252 11.35 -2.64 -7.36
CA PHE A 252 12.75 -2.93 -7.05
C PHE A 252 13.29 -4.11 -7.87
N ILE A 253 12.58 -5.24 -7.89
CA ILE A 253 13.02 -6.43 -8.63
C ILE A 253 13.12 -6.12 -10.13
N ILE A 254 12.07 -5.56 -10.72
CA ILE A 254 12.03 -5.27 -12.16
C ILE A 254 13.12 -4.27 -12.55
N ASN A 255 13.24 -3.15 -11.81
CA ASN A 255 14.21 -2.10 -12.12
C ASN A 255 15.65 -2.56 -11.88
N LEU A 256 15.93 -3.31 -10.80
CA LEU A 256 17.27 -3.81 -10.52
C LEU A 256 17.71 -4.83 -11.57
N THR A 257 16.85 -5.78 -11.92
CA THR A 257 17.17 -6.76 -12.96
C THR A 257 17.36 -6.07 -14.31
N SER A 258 16.51 -5.08 -14.64
CA SER A 258 16.63 -4.27 -15.86
C SER A 258 17.95 -3.48 -15.94
N ILE A 259 18.39 -2.85 -14.84
CA ILE A 259 19.71 -2.19 -14.78
C ILE A 259 20.82 -3.22 -15.02
N GLY A 260 20.73 -4.39 -14.37
CA GLY A 260 21.71 -5.46 -14.52
C GLY A 260 21.83 -5.96 -15.96
N THR A 261 20.71 -6.18 -16.65
CA THR A 261 20.72 -6.63 -18.05
C THR A 261 21.28 -5.58 -19.00
N VAL A 262 20.94 -4.30 -18.79
CA VAL A 262 21.49 -3.20 -19.61
C VAL A 262 22.99 -3.05 -19.39
N ILE A 263 23.47 -3.08 -18.14
CA ILE A 263 24.93 -3.02 -17.85
C ILE A 263 25.64 -4.21 -18.50
N HIS A 264 25.08 -5.42 -18.39
CA HIS A 264 25.65 -6.60 -19.00
C HIS A 264 25.77 -6.44 -20.52
N SER A 265 24.66 -6.16 -21.20
CA SER A 265 24.58 -5.94 -22.65
C SER A 265 25.50 -4.82 -23.13
N THR A 266 25.68 -3.79 -22.30
CA THR A 266 26.57 -2.67 -22.60
C THR A 266 28.04 -3.06 -22.44
N SER A 267 28.36 -3.93 -21.47
CA SER A 267 29.73 -4.38 -21.20
C SER A 267 30.23 -5.40 -22.22
N THR A 268 29.35 -6.31 -22.64
CA THR A 268 29.60 -7.25 -23.74
C THR A 268 29.50 -6.47 -25.05
N ASN A 269 30.46 -6.59 -25.96
CA ASN A 269 30.44 -5.86 -27.24
C ASN A 269 29.35 -6.43 -28.19
N GLY A 270 28.08 -6.35 -27.80
CA GLY A 270 26.95 -7.02 -28.44
C GLY A 270 26.82 -8.50 -28.08
N ILE A 271 26.04 -9.23 -28.88
CA ILE A 271 25.73 -10.65 -28.70
C ILE A 271 26.89 -11.50 -29.27
N GLN A 272 27.79 -11.97 -28.42
CA GLN A 272 28.89 -12.84 -28.88
C GLN A 272 28.58 -14.32 -28.63
N ASN A 273 27.87 -14.63 -27.55
CA ASN A 273 27.59 -15.98 -27.10
C ASN A 273 26.10 -16.24 -26.86
N ALA A 274 25.72 -17.52 -26.74
CA ALA A 274 24.35 -17.91 -26.41
C ALA A 274 23.87 -17.37 -25.05
N ASN A 275 24.79 -17.14 -24.10
CA ASN A 275 24.45 -16.52 -22.82
C ASN A 275 24.06 -15.05 -22.98
N ASP A 276 24.76 -14.27 -23.81
CA ASP A 276 24.42 -12.87 -24.09
C ASP A 276 23.03 -12.77 -24.71
N TYR A 277 22.70 -13.69 -25.62
CA TYR A 277 21.39 -13.79 -26.22
C TYR A 277 20.29 -14.13 -25.20
N ARG A 278 20.55 -15.04 -24.25
CA ARG A 278 19.60 -15.35 -23.16
C ARG A 278 19.38 -14.16 -22.24
N ILE A 279 20.42 -13.39 -21.96
CA ILE A 279 20.34 -12.16 -21.14
C ILE A 279 19.56 -11.08 -21.88
N LEU A 280 19.75 -10.94 -23.20
CA LEU A 280 18.95 -10.04 -24.04
C LEU A 280 17.46 -10.43 -24.01
N LEU A 281 17.13 -11.72 -24.23
CA LEU A 281 15.75 -12.20 -24.16
C LEU A 281 15.11 -11.95 -22.79
N LEU A 282 15.88 -12.15 -21.71
CA LEU A 282 15.42 -11.86 -20.36
C LEU A 282 15.17 -10.35 -20.19
N SER A 283 16.07 -9.51 -20.70
CA SER A 283 15.91 -8.05 -20.68
C SER A 283 14.61 -7.63 -21.38
N ASP A 284 14.41 -8.11 -22.60
CA ASP A 284 13.24 -7.78 -23.44
C ASP A 284 11.93 -8.27 -22.80
N PHE A 285 11.95 -9.47 -22.23
CA PHE A 285 10.84 -10.01 -21.47
C PHE A 285 10.54 -9.17 -20.22
N LEU A 286 11.55 -8.73 -19.48
CA LEU A 286 11.36 -7.90 -18.28
C LEU A 286 10.87 -6.50 -18.62
N TYR A 287 11.40 -5.89 -19.68
CA TYR A 287 10.92 -4.59 -20.15
C TYR A 287 9.48 -4.67 -20.62
N GLY A 288 9.14 -5.58 -21.55
CA GLY A 288 7.76 -5.72 -22.03
C GLY A 288 6.80 -6.23 -20.95
N GLY A 289 7.27 -7.13 -20.08
CA GLY A 289 6.52 -7.70 -18.96
C GLY A 289 6.25 -6.72 -17.82
N ARG A 290 6.99 -5.61 -17.73
CA ARG A 290 6.79 -4.56 -16.72
C ARG A 290 5.34 -4.08 -16.67
N ALA A 291 4.74 -3.78 -17.82
CA ALA A 291 3.35 -3.31 -17.89
C ALA A 291 2.35 -4.38 -17.44
N ILE A 292 2.60 -5.66 -17.74
CA ILE A 292 1.80 -6.80 -17.27
C ILE A 292 1.79 -6.82 -15.73
N VAL A 293 2.97 -6.75 -15.13
CA VAL A 293 3.12 -6.83 -13.67
C VAL A 293 2.43 -5.65 -12.98
N TYR A 294 2.61 -4.42 -13.48
CA TYR A 294 1.93 -3.25 -12.92
C TYR A 294 0.40 -3.30 -13.11
N ALA A 295 -0.09 -3.82 -14.23
CA ALA A 295 -1.52 -4.03 -14.42
C ALA A 295 -2.10 -5.04 -13.42
N LEU A 296 -1.40 -6.15 -13.17
CA LEU A 296 -1.81 -7.15 -12.17
C LEU A 296 -1.77 -6.60 -10.74
N LEU A 297 -0.74 -5.82 -10.40
CA LEU A 297 -0.68 -5.12 -9.11
C LEU A 297 -1.87 -4.16 -8.95
N ALA A 298 -2.15 -3.34 -9.97
CA ALA A 298 -3.29 -2.43 -9.94
C ALA A 298 -4.64 -3.17 -9.85
N ALA A 299 -4.78 -4.30 -10.54
CA ALA A 299 -5.98 -5.14 -10.51
C ALA A 299 -6.22 -5.79 -9.13
N THR A 300 -5.13 -6.11 -8.42
CA THR A 300 -5.17 -6.73 -7.08
C THR A 300 -5.18 -5.73 -5.93
N ASP A 301 -5.22 -4.42 -6.25
CA ASP A 301 -5.28 -3.37 -5.25
C ASP A 301 -6.55 -3.47 -4.39
N LEU A 302 -6.39 -3.33 -3.07
CA LEU A 302 -7.50 -3.49 -2.14
C LEU A 302 -8.58 -2.41 -2.31
N SER A 303 -8.20 -1.19 -2.70
CA SER A 303 -9.17 -0.12 -2.95
C SER A 303 -10.04 -0.44 -4.17
N LEU A 304 -9.43 -0.97 -5.24
CA LEU A 304 -10.16 -1.44 -6.41
C LEU A 304 -11.06 -2.64 -6.09
N LEU A 305 -10.54 -3.64 -5.36
CA LEU A 305 -11.33 -4.80 -4.95
C LEU A 305 -12.52 -4.40 -4.07
N ARG A 306 -12.35 -3.43 -3.15
CA ARG A 306 -13.45 -2.88 -2.33
C ARG A 306 -14.47 -2.14 -3.20
N ALA A 307 -14.02 -1.33 -4.14
CA ALA A 307 -14.88 -0.60 -5.08
C ALA A 307 -15.71 -1.55 -5.96
N VAL A 308 -15.09 -2.61 -6.48
CA VAL A 308 -15.75 -3.66 -7.28
C VAL A 308 -16.76 -4.44 -6.43
N ARG A 309 -16.41 -4.83 -5.20
CA ARG A 309 -17.35 -5.51 -4.30
C ARG A 309 -18.57 -4.63 -3.98
N ALA A 310 -18.37 -3.35 -3.71
CA ALA A 310 -19.45 -2.40 -3.46
C ALA A 310 -20.35 -2.24 -4.71
N PHE A 311 -19.75 -2.20 -5.90
CA PHE A 311 -20.48 -2.13 -7.17
C PHE A 311 -21.33 -3.38 -7.42
N VAL A 312 -20.75 -4.58 -7.25
CA VAL A 312 -21.45 -5.86 -7.42
C VAL A 312 -22.60 -6.01 -6.42
N ALA A 313 -22.40 -5.59 -5.16
CA ALA A 313 -23.46 -5.63 -4.16
C ALA A 313 -24.63 -4.72 -4.53
N HIS A 314 -24.34 -3.51 -5.02
CA HIS A 314 -25.36 -2.59 -5.52
C HIS A 314 -26.12 -3.18 -6.72
N LEU A 315 -25.42 -3.77 -7.70
CA LEU A 315 -26.04 -4.43 -8.85
C LEU A 315 -26.94 -5.61 -8.47
N ARG A 316 -26.58 -6.35 -7.43
CA ARG A 316 -27.37 -7.49 -6.95
C ARG A 316 -28.59 -7.09 -6.11
N GLY A 317 -28.78 -5.79 -5.85
CA GLY A 317 -29.86 -5.31 -4.98
C GLY A 317 -29.73 -5.76 -3.51
N CYS A 318 -28.67 -6.48 -3.14
CA CYS A 318 -28.44 -6.81 -1.74
C CYS A 318 -27.96 -5.54 -1.05
N LYS A 319 -28.81 -4.98 -0.18
CA LYS A 319 -28.42 -3.93 0.76
C LYS A 319 -27.27 -4.48 1.59
N TRP A 320 -26.06 -3.99 1.35
CA TRP A 320 -24.92 -4.31 2.20
C TRP A 320 -25.24 -3.76 3.58
N GLY A 321 -25.64 -4.65 4.49
CA GLY A 321 -25.76 -4.31 5.89
C GLY A 321 -24.39 -3.86 6.35
N SER A 322 -24.20 -2.54 6.52
CA SER A 322 -23.01 -2.03 7.19
C SER A 322 -22.96 -2.69 8.54
N THR A 323 -22.01 -3.62 8.72
CA THR A 323 -21.82 -4.36 9.97
C THR A 323 -21.45 -3.44 11.14
N ALA A 324 -21.16 -2.17 10.86
CA ALA A 324 -21.07 -1.11 11.85
C ALA A 324 -22.47 -0.69 12.29
N THR A 325 -23.03 -1.46 13.22
CA THR A 325 -23.78 -1.07 14.43
C THR A 325 -24.83 -2.15 14.66
N ILE A 326 -24.42 -3.30 15.22
CA ILE A 326 -25.34 -4.14 16.00
C ILE A 326 -25.67 -3.29 17.24
N ARG A 327 -26.59 -2.33 17.06
CA ARG A 327 -27.28 -1.69 18.17
C ARG A 327 -28.23 -2.78 18.64
N SER A 328 -27.83 -3.48 19.70
CA SER A 328 -28.70 -4.33 20.47
C SER A 328 -29.82 -3.46 21.03
N ASN A 329 -30.85 -3.21 20.23
CA ASN A 329 -32.13 -2.73 20.70
C ASN A 329 -32.85 -3.90 21.36
N THR A 330 -32.31 -4.34 22.49
CA THR A 330 -33.06 -5.02 23.54
C THR A 330 -33.38 -3.95 24.59
N PHE A 331 -34.22 -3.00 24.23
CA PHE A 331 -34.92 -2.18 25.21
C PHE A 331 -36.38 -2.03 24.80
N THR A 332 -37.13 -3.10 25.06
CA THR A 332 -38.58 -3.07 25.21
C THR A 332 -38.90 -2.21 26.42
N GLY A 333 -39.14 -0.92 26.18
CA GLY A 333 -39.59 0.04 27.18
C GLY A 333 -40.58 1.01 26.55
N THR A 334 -41.86 0.64 26.57
CA THR A 334 -42.98 1.49 26.18
C THR A 334 -43.07 2.71 27.10
N SER A 335 -42.59 3.86 26.65
CA SER A 335 -43.16 5.14 27.10
C SER A 335 -43.24 6.11 25.94
N ARG A 336 -44.49 6.44 25.60
CA ARG A 336 -44.90 7.36 24.56
C ARG A 336 -44.66 8.77 25.11
N THR A 337 -43.46 9.31 24.92
CA THR A 337 -43.25 10.75 25.01
C THR A 337 -42.66 11.22 23.69
N ARG A 338 -43.49 12.00 22.98
CA ARG A 338 -43.17 12.80 21.80
C ARG A 338 -41.96 13.66 22.16
N ARG A 339 -40.77 13.22 21.75
CA ARG A 339 -39.53 13.99 21.87
C ARG A 339 -39.06 14.22 20.45
N ASP A 340 -39.04 15.48 20.09
CA ASP A 340 -38.57 15.96 18.80
C ASP A 340 -37.21 15.36 18.48
N ASP A 341 -37.10 14.92 17.24
CA ASP A 341 -35.97 14.19 16.68
C ASP A 341 -34.77 15.14 16.59
N LEU A 342 -34.05 15.26 17.71
CA LEU A 342 -32.78 15.94 17.78
C LEU A 342 -31.76 15.02 17.11
N VAL A 343 -31.62 15.17 15.79
CA VAL A 343 -30.48 14.65 15.03
C VAL A 343 -29.24 15.36 15.55
N VAL A 344 -28.64 14.81 16.61
CA VAL A 344 -27.30 15.19 17.05
C VAL A 344 -26.35 14.65 15.99
N GLN A 345 -26.14 15.48 14.97
CA GLN A 345 -25.02 15.37 14.07
C GLN A 345 -23.77 15.58 14.92
N VAL A 346 -23.19 14.48 15.40
CA VAL A 346 -21.87 14.49 16.04
C VAL A 346 -20.87 14.80 14.93
N GLU A 347 -20.75 16.09 14.58
CA GLU A 347 -19.53 16.59 13.99
C GLU A 347 -18.43 16.32 15.01
N LEU A 348 -17.56 15.38 14.67
CA LEU A 348 -16.32 15.11 15.37
C LEU A 348 -15.39 16.32 15.12
N SER A 349 -15.72 17.47 15.70
CA SER A 349 -14.85 18.63 15.75
C SER A 349 -13.65 18.23 16.60
N THR A 350 -12.52 18.07 15.94
CA THR A 350 -11.21 17.86 16.54
C THR A 350 -10.93 19.01 17.50
N VAL A 351 -11.03 18.74 18.81
CA VAL A 351 -10.44 19.62 19.83
C VAL A 351 -8.94 19.50 19.67
N VAL A 352 -8.35 20.47 18.95
CA VAL A 352 -6.91 20.72 18.98
C VAL A 352 -6.60 21.24 20.37
N ALA A 353 -6.19 20.34 21.26
CA ALA A 353 -5.48 20.72 22.47
C ALA A 353 -4.14 21.33 22.02
N ARG A 354 -4.11 22.67 21.97
CA ARG A 354 -2.86 23.43 21.94
C ARG A 354 -2.22 23.25 23.31
N ASP A 355 -1.19 22.41 23.39
CA ASP A 355 -0.31 22.43 24.56
C ASP A 355 0.40 23.78 24.59
N ALA A 356 0.02 24.59 25.58
CA ALA A 356 0.76 25.76 26.00
C ALA A 356 2.05 25.27 26.69
N ALA A 357 3.14 25.20 25.93
CA ALA A 357 4.47 25.15 26.51
C ALA A 357 5.02 26.57 26.57
N ASN A 358 4.77 27.23 27.70
CA ASN A 358 5.43 28.46 28.09
C ASN A 358 6.06 28.25 29.48
N GLY A 359 7.36 28.54 29.58
CA GLY A 359 8.20 28.44 30.79
C GLY A 359 9.27 27.34 30.63
N GLY A 360 10.59 27.60 30.56
CA GLY A 360 11.38 28.75 30.97
C GLY A 360 12.34 28.35 32.10
N SER A 361 13.63 28.19 31.78
CA SER A 361 14.86 28.31 32.61
C SER A 361 15.95 27.41 32.01
N SER A 362 17.04 27.96 31.46
CA SER A 362 18.22 28.58 32.08
C SER A 362 19.28 27.57 32.52
N ALA A 363 20.41 27.67 31.81
CA ALA A 363 21.79 27.62 32.29
C ALA A 363 22.58 26.29 32.39
N SER A 364 23.84 26.47 31.97
CA SER A 364 25.13 25.86 32.35
C SER A 364 25.59 24.53 31.73
N ASP A 365 26.67 24.67 30.95
CA ASP A 365 27.97 24.00 31.05
C ASP A 365 28.04 22.47 31.23
N SER A 366 28.71 21.79 30.29
CA SER A 366 30.13 21.43 30.48
C SER A 366 30.61 20.41 29.43
N ALA A 367 31.81 20.71 28.93
CA ALA A 367 32.81 19.92 28.23
C ALA A 367 32.83 18.37 28.36
N THR A 368 33.36 17.77 27.27
CA THR A 368 34.21 16.55 27.19
C THR A 368 33.68 15.22 27.71
N ASP A 369 33.65 14.18 26.88
CA ASP A 369 34.80 13.26 26.78
C ASP A 369 34.49 12.07 25.84
N SER A 370 35.53 11.78 25.06
CA SER A 370 35.85 10.60 24.27
C SER A 370 35.50 9.28 24.94
N LYS A 371 34.82 8.36 24.23
CA LYS A 371 35.09 6.93 24.42
C LYS A 371 34.80 6.08 23.18
N GLU A 372 35.88 5.88 22.47
CA GLU A 372 36.19 4.75 21.60
C GLU A 372 35.78 3.42 22.23
N ARG A 373 35.03 2.58 21.49
CA ARG A 373 34.99 1.14 21.73
C ARG A 373 34.87 0.39 20.42
N ASN A 374 36.05 -0.05 19.98
CA ASN A 374 36.24 -1.22 19.14
C ASN A 374 35.55 -2.44 19.76
N LEU A 375 34.84 -3.21 18.94
CA LEU A 375 34.63 -4.63 19.18
C LEU A 375 34.44 -5.37 17.86
N THR A 376 35.53 -6.02 17.48
CA THR A 376 35.70 -7.03 16.44
C THR A 376 35.06 -8.35 16.87
N ALA A 377 34.36 -9.03 15.96
CA ALA A 377 34.22 -10.50 15.86
C ALA A 377 33.26 -10.85 14.69
N THR A 378 33.76 -11.39 13.56
CA THR A 378 33.66 -12.82 13.13
C THR A 378 32.27 -13.45 13.17
N ARG A 379 31.83 -14.38 12.32
CA ARG A 379 32.16 -14.95 10.99
C ARG A 379 31.11 -16.09 10.86
N GLU A 380 30.65 -16.41 9.65
CA GLU A 380 29.86 -17.61 9.27
C GLU A 380 28.39 -17.63 9.79
N ALA A 381 27.40 -18.23 9.13
CA ALA A 381 27.38 -19.19 8.03
C ALA A 381 26.08 -19.03 7.22
N SER A 382 26.19 -19.37 5.94
CA SER A 382 25.09 -19.67 5.05
C SER A 382 24.27 -20.84 5.57
N SER A 383 22.94 -20.73 5.53
CA SER A 383 22.06 -21.89 5.46
C SER A 383 20.88 -21.61 4.53
N LEU A 384 20.78 -22.48 3.52
CA LEU A 384 19.59 -22.70 2.70
C LEU A 384 18.39 -22.97 3.60
N VAL A 385 17.25 -22.35 3.27
CA VAL A 385 15.94 -22.83 3.71
C VAL A 385 15.14 -23.18 2.47
N SER A 386 14.93 -24.48 2.28
CA SER A 386 13.87 -25.03 1.44
C SER A 386 12.52 -24.54 1.93
N ALA A 387 11.73 -23.95 1.04
CA ALA A 387 10.32 -23.70 1.28
C ALA A 387 9.53 -24.83 0.61
N ASP A 388 9.01 -25.72 1.45
CA ASP A 388 7.94 -26.64 1.10
C ASP A 388 6.79 -26.38 2.09
N GLY A 389 5.56 -26.29 1.58
CA GLY A 389 4.40 -25.96 2.41
C GLY A 389 3.34 -25.11 1.71
N GLU A 390 2.78 -25.65 0.62
CA GLU A 390 1.52 -25.21 0.04
C GLU A 390 0.38 -25.42 1.06
N ALA A 391 -0.27 -24.34 1.49
CA ALA A 391 -1.53 -24.40 2.23
C ALA A 391 -2.52 -23.41 1.61
N VAL A 392 -3.45 -24.01 0.87
CA VAL A 392 -4.54 -23.39 0.12
C VAL A 392 -5.47 -22.56 1.02
N ASP A 393 -5.86 -21.41 0.48
CA ASP A 393 -6.70 -20.36 1.04
C ASP A 393 -8.00 -20.85 1.72
N LYS A 394 -8.17 -20.46 2.98
CA LYS A 394 -9.46 -20.46 3.68
C LYS A 394 -10.10 -19.08 3.49
N ALA A 395 -10.86 -18.93 2.40
CA ALA A 395 -11.56 -17.70 2.05
C ALA A 395 -12.51 -17.22 3.17
N GLU A 396 -12.38 -15.95 3.54
CA GLU A 396 -13.31 -15.20 4.38
C GLU A 396 -14.73 -15.22 3.77
N ARG A 397 -15.64 -16.01 4.34
CA ARG A 397 -17.09 -15.82 4.13
C ARG A 397 -17.58 -14.70 5.05
N GLY A 398 -17.65 -13.49 4.52
CA GLY A 398 -18.61 -12.51 5.04
C GLY A 398 -20.02 -13.05 4.80
N ILE A 399 -20.83 -13.16 5.85
CA ILE A 399 -22.21 -13.64 5.74
C ILE A 399 -23.02 -12.57 5.01
N LEU A 400 -23.35 -12.84 3.75
CA LEU A 400 -24.23 -12.02 2.93
C LEU A 400 -25.67 -12.40 3.28
N VAL A 401 -26.33 -11.59 4.11
CA VAL A 401 -27.77 -11.76 4.37
C VAL A 401 -28.51 -10.97 3.30
N CYS A 402 -28.90 -11.62 2.20
CA CYS A 402 -29.90 -11.04 1.30
C CYS A 402 -31.26 -11.34 1.93
N VAL A 403 -31.93 -10.29 2.42
CA VAL A 403 -33.25 -10.38 3.04
C VAL A 403 -34.29 -10.44 1.92
N ASP A 404 -35.02 -11.56 1.84
CA ASP A 404 -36.22 -11.67 1.01
C ASP A 404 -37.34 -10.79 1.60
N PRO A 405 -37.95 -9.88 0.82
CA PRO A 405 -38.99 -9.00 1.31
C PRO A 405 -40.38 -9.67 1.21
N SER A 406 -40.65 -10.69 2.03
CA SER A 406 -42.01 -11.22 2.19
C SER A 406 -42.19 -12.12 3.42
N LEU A 407 -42.66 -11.56 4.54
CA LEU A 407 -43.82 -12.05 5.31
C LEU A 407 -43.98 -11.23 6.58
N ASN A 408 -45.11 -10.54 6.69
CA ASN A 408 -45.59 -9.86 7.89
C ASN A 408 -46.69 -10.75 8.49
N THR A 409 -46.59 -11.14 9.75
CA THR A 409 -47.74 -11.67 10.50
C THR A 409 -47.68 -11.28 11.96
N ASP A 410 -48.80 -10.71 12.39
CA ASP A 410 -49.08 -10.04 13.65
C ASP A 410 -49.11 -10.97 14.87
N ASN A 411 -48.72 -10.46 16.03
CA ASN A 411 -49.15 -10.99 17.34
C ASN A 411 -49.23 -9.87 18.41
N PRO A 412 -50.22 -9.90 19.33
CA PRO A 412 -50.49 -8.84 20.30
C PRO A 412 -49.70 -8.98 21.62
N PRO A 413 -49.59 -7.91 22.45
CA PRO A 413 -48.67 -7.86 23.59
C PRO A 413 -49.32 -8.24 24.94
N LEU A 414 -48.56 -8.95 25.80
CA LEU A 414 -48.85 -9.17 27.22
C LEU A 414 -48.01 -8.23 28.13
N MET A 415 -48.60 -7.82 29.25
CA MET A 415 -48.15 -6.81 30.22
C MET A 415 -46.81 -7.10 30.96
N PRO A 416 -46.12 -6.05 31.48
CA PRO A 416 -44.93 -6.22 32.33
C PRO A 416 -45.20 -5.97 33.84
N PRO A 417 -44.41 -6.59 34.75
CA PRO A 417 -44.34 -6.18 36.15
C PRO A 417 -43.15 -5.23 36.45
N ARG A 418 -43.36 -4.40 37.48
CA ARG A 418 -42.49 -3.34 38.04
C ARG A 418 -41.14 -3.87 38.58
N ALA A 419 -40.10 -3.04 38.46
CA ALA A 419 -38.85 -3.17 39.21
C ALA A 419 -38.56 -1.90 40.05
N ILE A 420 -38.03 -2.14 41.25
CA ILE A 420 -37.64 -1.17 42.29
C ILE A 420 -36.16 -0.83 42.10
N ALA A 421 -35.83 0.47 42.15
CA ALA A 421 -34.45 0.96 42.09
C ALA A 421 -33.82 1.03 43.49
N PHE A 422 -32.56 0.61 43.60
CA PHE A 422 -31.68 0.92 44.73
C PHE A 422 -30.48 1.71 44.21
N GLU A 423 -30.32 2.92 44.75
CA GLU A 423 -29.08 3.70 44.66
C GLU A 423 -28.13 3.26 45.79
N LEU A 424 -26.88 2.99 45.43
CA LEU A 424 -25.77 2.87 46.37
C LEU A 424 -24.60 3.72 45.85
N SER A 425 -24.39 4.85 46.54
CA SER A 425 -23.23 5.72 46.42
C SER A 425 -22.13 5.28 47.39
N SER A 426 -20.91 5.03 46.91
CA SER A 426 -19.67 5.07 47.71
C SER A 426 -18.41 5.03 46.82
N PRO A 427 -17.20 5.39 47.31
CA PRO A 427 -16.24 6.24 46.62
C PRO A 427 -14.99 5.57 45.99
N ILE A 428 -14.31 6.37 45.16
CA ILE A 428 -13.08 6.18 44.35
C ILE A 428 -11.90 5.73 45.24
N THR A 429 -11.05 4.75 44.87
CA THR A 429 -9.75 4.96 44.17
C THR A 429 -9.10 3.62 43.74
N ARG A 430 -9.30 3.23 42.47
CA ARG A 430 -8.44 2.34 41.64
C ARG A 430 -8.93 2.32 40.18
N THR A 431 -10.21 2.60 40.02
CA THR A 431 -10.95 2.73 38.75
C THR A 431 -10.46 3.88 37.86
N GLN A 432 -9.86 4.94 38.42
CA GLN A 432 -9.39 6.10 37.65
C GLN A 432 -8.20 5.76 36.72
N SER A 433 -7.31 4.86 37.15
CA SER A 433 -6.18 4.37 36.34
C SER A 433 -6.64 3.49 35.16
N MET A 434 -7.64 2.63 35.41
CA MET A 434 -8.26 1.84 34.35
C MET A 434 -9.02 2.73 33.37
N ARG A 435 -9.79 3.70 33.85
CA ARG A 435 -10.53 4.64 32.99
C ARG A 435 -9.59 5.43 32.08
N HIS A 436 -8.48 5.95 32.62
CA HIS A 436 -7.48 6.63 31.81
C HIS A 436 -6.84 5.71 30.76
N ARG A 437 -6.55 4.43 31.09
CA ARG A 437 -6.06 3.45 30.10
C ARG A 437 -7.08 3.14 29.02
N TRP A 438 -8.37 3.04 29.38
CA TRP A 438 -9.46 2.83 28.43
C TRP A 438 -9.67 4.03 27.51
N GLU A 439 -9.63 5.25 28.06
CA GLU A 439 -9.73 6.48 27.26
C GLU A 439 -8.52 6.64 26.32
N GLN A 440 -7.33 6.24 26.78
CA GLN A 440 -6.13 6.23 25.94
C GLN A 440 -6.19 5.17 24.85
N ALA A 441 -6.64 3.94 25.16
CA ALA A 441 -6.85 2.89 24.17
C ALA A 441 -7.96 3.26 23.15
N ALA A 442 -9.03 3.92 23.60
CA ALA A 442 -10.09 4.41 22.72
C ALA A 442 -9.61 5.55 21.81
N ARG A 443 -8.74 6.44 22.30
CA ARG A 443 -8.09 7.47 21.47
C ARG A 443 -7.11 6.87 20.47
N GLU A 444 -6.31 5.89 20.90
CA GLU A 444 -5.41 5.16 20.00
C GLU A 444 -6.21 4.41 18.93
N GLN A 445 -7.34 3.79 19.28
CA GLN A 445 -8.20 3.10 18.32
C GLN A 445 -8.94 4.06 17.38
N ALA A 446 -9.39 5.21 17.87
CA ALA A 446 -9.94 6.26 17.01
C ALA A 446 -8.89 6.84 16.06
N GLN A 447 -7.64 7.00 16.53
CA GLN A 447 -6.51 7.38 15.68
C GLN A 447 -6.17 6.28 14.67
N GLU A 448 -6.26 5.00 15.04
CA GLU A 448 -6.08 3.89 14.11
C GLU A 448 -7.19 3.84 13.06
N ASP A 449 -8.44 4.06 13.44
CA ASP A 449 -9.56 4.11 12.50
C ASP A 449 -9.46 5.32 11.56
N GLU A 450 -9.03 6.48 12.08
CA GLU A 450 -8.72 7.65 11.27
C GLU A 450 -7.53 7.38 10.34
N PHE A 451 -6.50 6.71 10.85
CA PHE A 451 -5.32 6.31 10.09
C PHE A 451 -5.66 5.30 8.99
N MET A 452 -6.57 4.36 9.25
CA MET A 452 -7.13 3.41 8.29
C MET A 452 -8.06 4.05 7.26
N ARG A 453 -8.48 5.29 7.51
CA ARG A 453 -9.20 6.13 6.56
C ARG A 453 -8.24 6.96 5.70
N ILE A 454 -7.01 7.19 6.19
CA ILE A 454 -5.95 7.94 5.52
C ILE A 454 -5.11 7.03 4.63
N ILE A 455 -4.76 5.82 5.11
CA ILE A 455 -4.38 4.67 4.29
C ILE A 455 -5.60 4.23 3.49
#